data_AF-A0A2D9YYI5-F1
#
_entry.id   AF-A0A2D9YYI5-F1
#
_cell.length_a   1.000
_cell.length_b   1.000
_cell.length_c   1.000
_cell.angle_alpha   90.00
_cell.angle_beta   90.00
_cell.angle_gamma   90.00
#
_symmetry.space_group_name_H-M   'P 1'
#
loop_
_entity.id
_entity.type
_entity.pdbx_description
1 polymer ?
#
loop_
_entity_poly.entity_id
_entity_poly.type
_entity_poly.pdbx_seq_one_letter_code
_entity_poly.pdbx_strand_id
1 'polypeptide(L)'
;MGFAQKSLDEIDLLISKDDNFFTFPNEIYKNKTLWFLKGTDSLFTGRIEFFIDKTRKNKIAECTIIDGVKNGYFKQYYSHDKMLNGITGLYVNNKREGNWIWVEPGEIKNNQKWVNSSAKIVTSIDYFGDVRHGTILTYRTNLMTNNNSANSPFKISDIILKGEFDNDNRTGIWYFNDQLSTDYDRFYESEYSDQLSMHWTRKEVYEGGVKVQSHCREPWERDMECDDYFFKYSDIIYLPPDRDINAYTLASVFDYPIAIIKDAYGKDVEVNIINFMEHIDKFHKSSVSRHKQKGHLFIIDDNFRNKLMNKIVD
;
A
#
# COMPACT_ATOMS: atom_id res chain seq x y z
N MET A 1 -8.90 -2.86 34.14
CA MET A 1 -7.74 -2.13 33.61
C MET A 1 -7.66 -2.45 32.12
N GLY A 2 -8.13 -1.55 31.27
CA GLY A 2 -8.05 -1.72 29.82
C GLY A 2 -6.61 -1.52 29.38
N PHE A 3 -6.03 -2.51 28.71
CA PHE A 3 -4.77 -2.33 27.99
C PHE A 3 -5.05 -1.36 26.85
N ALA A 4 -4.60 -0.11 26.98
CA ALA A 4 -4.59 0.83 25.87
C ALA A 4 -3.69 0.24 24.78
N GLN A 5 -4.31 -0.23 23.70
CA GLN A 5 -3.63 -0.76 22.53
C GLN A 5 -2.69 0.34 22.01
N LYS A 6 -1.40 0.05 22.05
CA LYS A 6 -0.35 1.01 21.66
C LYS A 6 -0.48 1.27 20.17
N SER A 7 -0.98 2.45 19.82
CA SER A 7 -0.94 2.95 18.44
C SER A 7 0.52 2.94 17.98
N LEU A 8 0.83 2.05 17.05
CA LEU A 8 2.10 2.10 16.31
C LEU A 8 1.97 3.23 15.29
N ASP A 9 3.03 4.00 15.13
CA ASP A 9 3.15 5.00 14.08
C ASP A 9 4.09 4.52 12.95
N GLU A 10 4.23 5.27 11.84
CA GLU A 10 5.03 4.80 10.69
C GLU A 10 6.51 4.56 11.07
N ILE A 11 7.04 5.32 12.02
CA ILE A 11 8.40 5.14 12.50
C ILE A 11 8.50 3.93 13.43
N ASP A 12 7.51 3.71 14.30
CA ASP A 12 7.47 2.52 15.16
C ASP A 12 7.44 1.23 14.33
N LEU A 13 6.72 1.23 13.21
CA LEU A 13 6.69 0.10 12.26
C LEU A 13 8.05 -0.15 11.59
N LEU A 14 8.84 0.89 11.35
CA LEU A 14 10.19 0.72 10.80
C LEU A 14 11.16 0.20 11.86
N ILE A 15 11.06 0.70 13.09
CA ILE A 15 11.90 0.27 14.22
C ILE A 15 11.58 -1.16 14.65
N SER A 16 10.31 -1.57 14.63
CA SER A 16 9.93 -2.94 14.98
C SER A 16 10.50 -3.98 14.02
N LYS A 17 11.03 -3.56 12.86
CA LYS A 17 11.70 -4.38 11.86
C LYS A 17 13.23 -4.36 12.02
N ASP A 18 13.73 -4.11 13.23
CA ASP A 18 15.12 -3.78 13.64
C ASP A 18 16.23 -4.56 12.91
N ASP A 19 15.98 -5.80 12.49
CA ASP A 19 16.96 -6.61 11.75
C ASP A 19 17.22 -6.14 10.30
N ASN A 20 16.41 -5.24 9.75
CA ASN A 20 16.46 -4.87 8.33
C ASN A 20 16.95 -3.45 8.02
N PHE A 21 16.98 -2.55 9.00
CA PHE A 21 17.22 -1.12 8.76
C PHE A 21 18.16 -0.47 9.77
N PHE A 22 18.92 0.52 9.31
CA PHE A 22 19.85 1.29 10.11
C PHE A 22 19.29 2.69 10.36
N THR A 23 19.22 3.08 11.62
CA THR A 23 18.73 4.39 12.08
C THR A 23 19.88 5.34 12.35
N PHE A 24 19.74 6.61 12.00
CA PHE A 24 20.67 7.68 12.35
C PHE A 24 19.91 8.90 12.88
N PRO A 25 20.44 9.62 13.89
CA PRO A 25 21.65 9.29 14.65
C PRO A 25 21.49 8.03 15.50
N ASN A 26 22.59 7.34 15.84
CA ASN A 26 22.55 6.07 16.59
C ASN A 26 22.45 6.28 18.12
N GLU A 27 22.55 7.53 18.55
CA GLU A 27 22.62 7.95 19.95
C GLU A 27 21.30 8.56 20.40
N ILE A 28 20.17 8.02 19.91
CA ILE A 28 18.84 8.39 20.36
C ILE A 28 18.02 7.16 20.70
N TYR A 29 17.01 7.33 21.54
CA TYR A 29 16.04 6.29 21.84
C TYR A 29 14.65 6.89 22.04
N LYS A 30 13.61 6.11 21.72
CA LYS A 30 12.22 6.49 21.94
C LYS A 30 11.75 5.91 23.28
N ASN A 31 11.18 6.75 24.14
CA ASN A 31 10.46 6.33 25.34
C ASN A 31 9.02 6.86 25.27
N LYS A 32 8.06 5.94 25.18
CA LYS A 32 6.65 6.26 24.89
C LYS A 32 6.53 7.07 23.60
N THR A 33 6.15 8.34 23.70
CA THR A 33 5.92 9.27 22.58
C THR A 33 7.07 10.26 22.37
N LEU A 34 8.11 10.21 23.21
CA LEU A 34 9.20 11.17 23.22
C LEU A 34 10.53 10.54 22.82
N TRP A 35 11.33 11.31 22.11
CA TRP A 35 12.68 10.97 21.66
C TRP A 35 13.74 11.66 22.52
N PHE A 36 14.73 10.90 22.95
CA PHE A 36 15.79 11.34 23.85
C PHE A 36 17.18 11.06 23.28
N LEU A 37 18.16 11.87 23.68
CA LEU A 37 19.58 11.61 23.46
C LEU A 37 20.08 10.53 24.43
N LYS A 38 20.76 9.51 23.91
CA LYS A 38 21.26 8.37 24.69
C LYS A 38 22.28 8.82 25.74
N GLY A 39 22.16 8.30 26.96
CA GLY A 39 23.03 8.68 28.08
C GLY A 39 22.69 10.03 28.71
N THR A 40 21.58 10.65 28.31
CA THR A 40 21.07 11.90 28.89
C THR A 40 19.56 11.83 29.10
N ASP A 41 19.01 12.77 29.87
CA ASP A 41 17.56 13.00 29.98
C ASP A 41 17.08 14.10 29.02
N SER A 42 17.94 14.57 28.12
CA SER A 42 17.64 15.64 27.17
C SER A 42 16.81 15.13 26.00
N LEU A 43 15.80 15.92 25.62
CA LEU A 43 14.98 15.67 24.44
C LEU A 43 15.79 15.87 23.16
N PHE A 44 15.53 15.02 22.17
CA PHE A 44 16.19 15.10 20.88
C PHE A 44 15.53 16.14 19.98
N THR A 45 16.35 17.00 19.38
CA THR A 45 15.96 17.87 18.27
C THR A 45 16.89 17.62 17.09
N GLY A 46 16.33 17.28 15.94
CA GLY A 46 17.09 16.95 14.75
C GLY A 46 16.32 16.07 13.79
N ARG A 47 17.02 15.50 12.81
CA ARG A 47 16.44 14.62 11.80
C ARG A 47 16.80 13.17 12.11
N ILE A 48 15.79 12.31 12.17
CA ILE A 48 15.96 10.87 12.19
C ILE A 48 15.90 10.37 10.76
N GLU A 49 16.83 9.50 10.38
CA GLU A 49 16.95 8.93 9.04
C GLU A 49 17.09 7.41 9.13
N PHE A 50 16.46 6.71 8.19
CA PHE A 50 16.45 5.25 8.10
C PHE A 50 17.09 4.83 6.78
N PHE A 51 17.94 3.81 6.82
CA PHE A 51 18.67 3.30 5.65
C PHE A 51 18.62 1.77 5.59
N ILE A 52 18.76 1.22 4.38
CA ILE A 52 18.85 -0.24 4.15
C ILE A 52 20.21 -0.77 4.62
N ASP A 53 21.25 0.05 4.53
CA ASP A 53 22.62 -0.35 4.85
C ASP A 53 23.37 0.73 5.62
N LYS A 54 24.46 0.32 6.29
CA LYS A 54 25.32 1.22 7.07
C LYS A 54 26.08 2.24 6.21
N THR A 55 26.11 2.09 4.88
CA THR A 55 26.83 3.02 3.99
C THR A 55 26.08 4.33 3.80
N ARG A 56 24.83 4.42 4.29
CA ARG A 56 23.96 5.61 4.21
C ARG A 56 23.64 6.05 2.78
N LYS A 57 23.78 5.16 1.80
CA LYS A 57 23.48 5.47 0.39
C LYS A 57 22.00 5.29 0.07
N ASN A 58 21.36 4.32 0.72
CA ASN A 58 19.98 3.92 0.42
C ASN A 58 19.03 4.34 1.56
N LYS A 59 18.67 5.62 1.58
CA LYS A 59 17.69 6.16 2.53
C LYS A 59 16.29 5.66 2.21
N ILE A 60 15.56 5.21 3.22
CA ILE A 60 14.20 4.68 3.10
C ILE A 60 13.16 5.46 3.87
N ALA A 61 13.56 6.21 4.90
CA ALA A 61 12.67 7.13 5.57
C ALA A 61 13.45 8.24 6.29
N GLU A 62 12.74 9.32 6.59
CA GLU A 62 13.25 10.44 7.38
C GLU A 62 12.11 11.18 8.08
N CYS A 63 12.41 11.74 9.25
CA CYS A 63 11.47 12.51 10.05
C CYS A 63 12.18 13.62 10.83
N THR A 64 11.55 14.79 10.90
CA THR A 64 12.00 15.87 11.79
C THR A 64 11.41 15.70 13.19
N ILE A 65 12.29 15.75 14.19
CA ILE A 65 11.94 15.75 15.61
C ILE A 65 12.36 17.10 16.19
N ILE A 66 11.47 17.73 16.97
CA ILE A 66 11.73 18.95 17.73
C ILE A 66 11.27 18.69 19.16
N ASP A 67 12.14 18.91 20.13
CA ASP A 67 11.87 18.71 21.56
C ASP A 67 11.27 17.33 21.85
N GLY A 68 11.85 16.31 21.22
CA GLY A 68 11.48 14.92 21.40
C GLY A 68 10.17 14.51 20.71
N VAL A 69 9.46 15.40 20.03
CA VAL A 69 8.22 15.09 19.31
C VAL A 69 8.41 15.23 17.80
N LYS A 70 7.70 14.41 17.02
CA LYS A 70 7.64 14.56 15.57
C LYS A 70 7.01 15.91 15.25
N ASN A 71 7.76 16.74 14.54
CA ASN A 71 7.33 18.10 14.22
C ASN A 71 8.07 18.55 12.95
N GLY A 72 7.36 18.56 11.83
CA GLY A 72 7.90 18.77 10.49
C GLY A 72 7.65 17.58 9.56
N TYR A 73 8.38 17.57 8.45
CA TYR A 73 8.15 16.61 7.37
C TYR A 73 8.53 15.19 7.76
N PHE A 74 7.64 14.26 7.41
CA PHE A 74 7.90 12.83 7.35
C PHE A 74 7.90 12.36 5.90
N LYS A 75 8.86 11.50 5.57
CA LYS A 75 8.94 10.86 4.25
C LYS A 75 9.43 9.44 4.40
N GLN A 76 8.65 8.49 3.89
CA GLN A 76 9.08 7.13 3.58
C GLN A 76 9.14 6.98 2.06
N TYR A 77 10.24 6.44 1.55
CA TYR A 77 10.46 6.29 0.12
C TYR A 77 9.82 4.99 -0.36
N TYR A 78 9.11 5.08 -1.48
CA TYR A 78 8.59 3.90 -2.17
C TYR A 78 9.76 3.04 -2.65
N SER A 79 9.74 1.75 -2.33
CA SER A 79 10.71 0.78 -2.81
C SER A 79 10.01 -0.53 -3.11
N HIS A 80 9.99 -0.87 -4.39
CA HIS A 80 9.47 -2.16 -4.86
C HIS A 80 10.31 -3.32 -4.31
N ASP A 81 11.63 -3.26 -4.48
CA ASP A 81 12.58 -4.30 -4.01
C ASP A 81 12.54 -4.56 -2.50
N LYS A 82 12.09 -3.56 -1.71
CA LYS A 82 12.02 -3.65 -0.24
C LYS A 82 10.60 -3.73 0.28
N MET A 83 9.62 -3.80 -0.61
CA MET A 83 8.22 -3.88 -0.24
C MET A 83 7.80 -2.73 0.69
N LEU A 84 8.31 -1.51 0.41
CA LEU A 84 8.03 -0.31 1.18
C LEU A 84 7.12 0.64 0.41
N ASN A 85 5.97 0.97 1.00
CA ASN A 85 5.09 2.00 0.49
C ASN A 85 5.78 3.37 0.58
N GLY A 86 5.48 4.25 -0.37
CA GLY A 86 5.82 5.66 -0.23
C GLY A 86 4.84 6.31 0.72
N ILE A 87 5.32 7.09 1.69
CA ILE A 87 4.46 7.85 2.60
C ILE A 87 5.07 9.24 2.72
N THR A 88 4.27 10.29 2.63
CA THR A 88 4.74 11.66 2.83
C THR A 88 3.66 12.47 3.53
N GLY A 89 4.06 13.26 4.50
CA GLY A 89 3.13 14.10 5.26
C GLY A 89 3.84 15.01 6.22
N LEU A 90 3.05 15.80 6.94
CA LEU A 90 3.51 16.74 7.95
C LEU A 90 3.04 16.29 9.33
N TYR A 91 3.97 16.25 10.27
CA TYR A 91 3.65 16.14 11.68
C TYR A 91 3.68 17.50 12.37
N VAL A 92 2.72 17.75 13.25
CA VAL A 92 2.73 18.86 14.22
C VAL A 92 2.47 18.27 15.60
N ASN A 93 3.46 18.34 16.49
CA ASN A 93 3.36 17.82 17.87
C ASN A 93 2.87 16.36 17.93
N ASN A 94 3.55 15.46 17.20
CA ASN A 94 3.21 14.04 17.05
C ASN A 94 1.89 13.73 16.31
N LYS A 95 1.15 14.73 15.82
CA LYS A 95 -0.09 14.53 15.09
C LYS A 95 0.06 14.76 13.60
N ARG A 96 -0.62 13.97 12.77
CA ARG A 96 -0.72 14.17 11.32
C ARG A 96 -1.50 15.45 11.04
N GLU A 97 -0.92 16.31 10.23
CA GLU A 97 -1.48 17.61 9.84
C GLU A 97 -1.39 17.78 8.31
N GLY A 98 -2.40 18.43 7.73
CA GLY A 98 -2.46 18.74 6.31
C GLY A 98 -2.57 17.51 5.42
N ASN A 99 -2.09 17.62 4.19
CA ASN A 99 -2.21 16.57 3.20
C ASN A 99 -1.18 15.45 3.41
N TRP A 100 -1.66 14.23 3.55
CA TRP A 100 -0.86 13.01 3.64
C TRP A 100 -1.03 12.16 2.39
N ILE A 101 0.09 11.66 1.86
CA ILE A 101 0.15 10.93 0.59
C ILE A 101 0.75 9.55 0.81
N TRP A 102 0.06 8.53 0.30
CA TRP A 102 0.53 7.15 0.21
C TRP A 102 0.73 6.78 -1.25
N VAL A 103 1.84 6.11 -1.54
CA VAL A 103 2.16 5.55 -2.85
C VAL A 103 2.33 4.04 -2.70
N GLU A 104 1.50 3.31 -3.41
CA GLU A 104 1.37 1.86 -3.34
C GLU A 104 1.50 1.25 -4.73
N PRO A 105 1.84 -0.05 -4.82
CA PRO A 105 1.84 -0.76 -6.10
C PRO A 105 0.43 -0.79 -6.71
N GLY A 106 0.37 -0.78 -8.05
CA GLY A 106 -0.86 -0.54 -8.79
C GLY A 106 -1.82 -1.72 -8.97
N GLU A 107 -1.47 -2.92 -8.51
CA GLU A 107 -2.32 -4.10 -8.63
C GLU A 107 -3.14 -4.32 -7.35
N ILE A 108 -4.47 -4.30 -7.50
CA ILE A 108 -5.45 -4.37 -6.41
C ILE A 108 -5.82 -5.85 -6.09
N LYS A 109 -5.46 -6.82 -6.95
CA LYS A 109 -5.88 -8.23 -6.81
C LYS A 109 -4.81 -9.15 -6.18
N ASN A 110 -5.29 -10.06 -5.33
CA ASN A 110 -4.66 -11.28 -4.78
C ASN A 110 -3.32 -11.12 -4.06
N ASN A 111 -3.34 -11.02 -2.71
CA ASN A 111 -2.29 -11.43 -1.73
C ASN A 111 -0.78 -11.20 -2.03
N GLN A 112 -0.42 -10.51 -3.10
CA GLN A 112 0.92 -10.31 -3.61
C GLN A 112 1.06 -8.82 -3.89
N LYS A 113 1.19 -8.07 -2.80
CA LYS A 113 1.28 -6.61 -2.78
C LYS A 113 2.49 -6.05 -3.52
N TRP A 114 3.27 -6.80 -4.29
CA TRP A 114 4.54 -6.33 -4.87
C TRP A 114 4.90 -6.98 -6.21
N VAL A 115 3.93 -7.35 -7.03
CA VAL A 115 4.22 -7.67 -8.45
C VAL A 115 4.82 -6.44 -9.13
N ASN A 116 5.80 -6.62 -10.02
CA ASN A 116 6.48 -5.54 -10.76
C ASN A 116 5.51 -4.88 -11.76
N SER A 117 4.55 -4.13 -11.24
CA SER A 117 3.64 -3.31 -12.00
C SER A 117 4.29 -1.95 -12.23
N SER A 118 4.32 -1.50 -13.48
CA SER A 118 4.71 -0.13 -13.82
C SER A 118 3.71 0.91 -13.28
N ALA A 119 2.51 0.47 -12.91
CA ALA A 119 1.49 1.31 -12.29
C ALA A 119 1.63 1.35 -10.76
N LYS A 120 1.25 2.50 -10.21
CA LYS A 120 1.16 2.80 -8.78
C LYS A 120 -0.21 3.37 -8.47
N ILE A 121 -0.68 3.18 -7.26
CA ILE A 121 -1.84 3.86 -6.71
C ILE A 121 -1.35 4.94 -5.74
N VAL A 122 -1.82 6.16 -5.93
CA VAL A 122 -1.55 7.28 -5.04
C VAL A 122 -2.85 7.61 -4.31
N THR A 123 -2.81 7.58 -2.98
CA THR A 123 -3.91 8.03 -2.12
C THR A 123 -3.46 9.28 -1.38
N SER A 124 -4.28 10.31 -1.40
CA SER A 124 -4.07 11.58 -0.69
C SER A 124 -5.24 11.81 0.25
N ILE A 125 -4.97 12.15 1.52
CA ILE A 125 -5.98 12.39 2.57
C ILE A 125 -5.56 13.59 3.40
N ASP A 126 -6.49 14.49 3.66
CA ASP A 126 -6.28 15.64 4.56
C ASP A 126 -6.53 15.27 6.04
N TYR A 127 -5.64 15.74 6.91
CA TYR A 127 -5.71 15.57 8.36
C TYR A 127 -5.68 16.90 9.10
N PHE A 128 -6.39 16.95 10.22
CA PHE A 128 -6.30 18.01 11.23
C PHE A 128 -6.11 17.35 12.60
N GLY A 129 -4.90 17.40 13.14
CA GLY A 129 -4.59 16.81 14.44
C GLY A 129 -4.91 15.32 14.58
N ASP A 130 -4.43 14.48 13.64
CA ASP A 130 -4.69 13.03 13.49
C ASP A 130 -6.10 12.62 13.07
N VAL A 131 -7.04 13.57 12.99
CA VAL A 131 -8.41 13.32 12.53
C VAL A 131 -8.48 13.58 11.03
N ARG A 132 -9.08 12.68 10.24
CA ARG A 132 -9.31 12.93 8.81
C ARG A 132 -10.32 14.07 8.67
N HIS A 133 -9.93 15.14 8.00
CA HIS A 133 -10.76 16.33 7.85
C HIS A 133 -10.36 17.04 6.56
N GLY A 134 -11.26 17.09 5.58
CA GLY A 134 -11.00 17.59 4.24
C GLY A 134 -11.15 16.49 3.18
N THR A 135 -10.29 16.52 2.17
CA THR A 135 -10.47 15.70 0.96
C THR A 135 -9.76 14.35 1.03
N ILE A 136 -10.31 13.37 0.31
CA ILE A 136 -9.60 12.17 -0.11
C ILE A 136 -9.62 12.05 -1.62
N LEU A 137 -8.48 11.71 -2.20
CA LEU A 137 -8.32 11.45 -3.62
C LEU A 137 -7.41 10.24 -3.82
N THR A 138 -7.91 9.22 -4.53
CA THR A 138 -7.10 8.09 -4.99
C THR A 138 -7.06 8.09 -6.50
N TYR A 139 -5.86 7.93 -7.07
CA TYR A 139 -5.67 7.78 -8.50
C TYR A 139 -4.53 6.81 -8.84
N ARG A 140 -4.60 6.20 -10.01
CA ARG A 140 -3.55 5.37 -10.60
C ARG A 140 -2.52 6.26 -11.31
N THR A 141 -1.27 5.85 -11.35
CA THR A 141 -0.25 6.56 -12.10
C THR A 141 0.84 5.61 -12.58
N ASN A 142 1.40 5.87 -13.75
CA ASN A 142 2.52 5.09 -14.30
C ASN A 142 3.88 5.72 -13.99
N LEU A 143 3.96 6.56 -12.94
CA LEU A 143 5.20 7.25 -12.55
C LEU A 143 6.31 6.25 -12.22
N MET A 144 7.10 5.94 -13.24
CA MET A 144 8.44 5.40 -13.12
C MET A 144 9.29 6.45 -12.40
N THR A 145 10.00 6.01 -11.37
CA THR A 145 11.11 6.69 -10.66
C THR A 145 10.81 7.53 -9.41
N ASN A 146 11.53 7.12 -8.36
CA ASN A 146 12.02 7.97 -7.28
C ASN A 146 12.86 9.10 -7.89
N ASN A 147 12.30 10.30 -7.96
CA ASN A 147 12.94 11.62 -8.04
C ASN A 147 12.15 12.54 -8.98
N ASN A 148 11.65 13.63 -8.42
CA ASN A 148 11.34 14.90 -9.08
C ASN A 148 11.01 14.82 -10.56
N SER A 149 9.74 14.56 -10.88
CA SER A 149 9.17 14.95 -12.17
C SER A 149 7.66 15.19 -12.01
N ALA A 150 7.35 16.44 -11.65
CA ALA A 150 6.13 17.07 -12.12
C ALA A 150 6.14 17.00 -13.66
N ASN A 151 4.97 16.77 -14.27
CA ASN A 151 4.70 16.81 -15.72
C ASN A 151 4.63 15.46 -16.46
N SER A 152 4.01 14.44 -15.87
CA SER A 152 3.17 13.54 -16.70
C SER A 152 1.74 14.08 -16.64
N PRO A 153 1.06 14.30 -17.78
CA PRO A 153 -0.30 14.83 -17.75
C PRO A 153 -1.20 13.84 -17.01
N PHE A 154 -1.63 14.24 -15.81
CA PHE A 154 -2.70 13.58 -15.08
C PHE A 154 -3.86 13.32 -16.04
N LYS A 155 -4.14 12.05 -16.35
CA LYS A 155 -5.37 11.71 -17.04
C LYS A 155 -6.43 11.53 -15.97
N ILE A 156 -7.55 12.23 -16.12
CA ILE A 156 -8.68 12.17 -15.17
C ILE A 156 -9.25 10.73 -15.10
N SER A 157 -9.05 9.91 -16.15
CA SER A 157 -9.34 8.46 -16.18
C SER A 157 -8.69 7.66 -15.07
N ASP A 158 -7.64 8.21 -14.47
CA ASP A 158 -6.86 7.50 -13.48
C ASP A 158 -7.43 7.69 -12.08
N ILE A 159 -8.41 8.57 -11.86
CA ILE A 159 -9.09 8.73 -10.56
C ILE A 159 -9.90 7.47 -10.26
N ILE A 160 -9.61 6.87 -9.10
CA ILE A 160 -10.27 5.67 -8.56
C ILE A 160 -11.30 6.06 -7.50
N LEU A 161 -10.99 7.08 -6.69
CA LEU A 161 -11.84 7.53 -5.59
C LEU A 161 -11.71 9.03 -5.39
N LYS A 162 -12.83 9.69 -5.10
CA LYS A 162 -12.87 11.04 -4.56
C LYS A 162 -13.98 11.16 -3.52
N GLY A 163 -13.69 11.83 -2.40
CA GLY A 163 -14.67 12.09 -1.36
C GLY A 163 -14.17 13.08 -0.33
N GLU A 164 -14.96 13.28 0.73
CA GLU A 164 -14.65 14.22 1.80
C GLU A 164 -14.92 13.59 3.17
N PHE A 165 -14.07 13.96 4.13
CA PHE A 165 -14.20 13.65 5.53
C PHE A 165 -14.51 14.91 6.33
N ASP A 166 -15.42 14.80 7.28
CA ASP A 166 -15.63 15.75 8.37
C ASP A 166 -15.45 15.01 9.70
N ASN A 167 -14.31 15.26 10.36
CA ASN A 167 -13.97 14.66 11.65
C ASN A 167 -14.06 13.12 11.64
N ASP A 168 -13.27 12.48 10.77
CA ASP A 168 -13.24 11.04 10.48
C ASP A 168 -14.50 10.45 9.84
N ASN A 169 -15.62 11.18 9.82
CA ASN A 169 -16.84 10.74 9.18
C ASN A 169 -16.81 11.07 7.68
N ARG A 170 -17.20 10.10 6.85
CA ARG A 170 -17.49 10.38 5.44
C ARG A 170 -18.65 11.38 5.37
N THR A 171 -18.52 12.39 4.52
CA THR A 171 -19.55 13.40 4.29
C THR A 171 -19.67 13.70 2.80
N GLY A 172 -20.80 14.26 2.40
CA GLY A 172 -21.05 14.69 1.03
C GLY A 172 -21.09 13.54 0.04
N ILE A 173 -20.66 13.82 -1.19
CA ILE A 173 -20.74 12.87 -2.31
C ILE A 173 -19.39 12.19 -2.51
N TRP A 174 -19.43 10.87 -2.54
CA TRP A 174 -18.28 10.01 -2.81
C TRP A 174 -18.44 9.36 -4.19
N TYR A 175 -17.40 9.50 -4.99
CA TYR A 175 -17.32 8.92 -6.33
C TYR A 175 -16.25 7.85 -6.35
N PHE A 176 -16.60 6.70 -6.92
CA PHE A 176 -15.68 5.59 -7.16
C PHE A 176 -15.68 5.23 -8.64
N ASN A 177 -14.51 4.85 -9.14
CA ASN A 177 -14.32 4.28 -10.45
C ASN A 177 -13.54 2.97 -10.26
N ASP A 178 -14.27 1.86 -10.24
CA ASP A 178 -13.68 0.53 -10.03
C ASP A 178 -12.92 0.01 -11.28
N GLN A 179 -12.69 0.86 -12.29
CA GLN A 179 -11.95 0.54 -13.51
C GLN A 179 -12.49 -0.72 -14.22
N LEU A 180 -13.82 -0.84 -14.27
CA LEU A 180 -14.49 -1.95 -14.93
C LEU A 180 -14.23 -1.91 -16.43
N SER A 181 -14.03 -3.10 -17.01
CA SER A 181 -14.14 -3.30 -18.45
C SER A 181 -15.14 -4.41 -18.73
N THR A 182 -16.15 -4.13 -19.55
CA THR A 182 -17.21 -5.09 -19.92
C THR A 182 -17.09 -5.55 -21.38
N ASP A 183 -17.71 -6.67 -21.73
CA ASP A 183 -17.77 -7.15 -23.13
C ASP A 183 -18.44 -6.13 -24.06
N TYR A 184 -19.29 -5.25 -23.52
CA TYR A 184 -19.92 -4.16 -24.27
C TYR A 184 -18.88 -3.09 -24.68
N ASP A 185 -17.90 -2.80 -23.82
CA ASP A 185 -16.81 -1.84 -24.10
C ASP A 185 -15.93 -2.27 -25.29
N ARG A 186 -15.95 -3.57 -25.64
CA ARG A 186 -15.19 -4.09 -26.78
C ARG A 186 -15.77 -3.64 -28.13
N PHE A 187 -17.04 -3.24 -28.16
CA PHE A 187 -17.78 -2.93 -29.39
C PHE A 187 -18.31 -1.49 -29.45
N TYR A 188 -18.26 -0.76 -28.33
CA TYR A 188 -18.78 0.61 -28.22
C TYR A 188 -17.74 1.50 -27.53
N GLU A 189 -17.34 2.58 -28.20
CA GLU A 189 -16.42 3.61 -27.68
C GLU A 189 -17.23 4.71 -26.97
N SER A 190 -16.64 5.36 -25.97
CA SER A 190 -17.36 6.30 -25.11
C SER A 190 -17.64 7.63 -25.77
N GLU A 191 -18.90 8.09 -25.72
CA GLU A 191 -19.21 9.50 -25.97
C GLU A 191 -18.52 10.44 -24.94
N TYR A 192 -18.06 9.90 -23.81
CA TYR A 192 -17.34 10.60 -22.75
C TYR A 192 -15.88 10.16 -22.61
N SER A 193 -15.28 9.53 -23.63
CA SER A 193 -13.86 9.07 -23.59
C SER A 193 -12.91 10.19 -23.19
N ASP A 194 -13.32 11.42 -23.51
CA ASP A 194 -12.53 12.63 -23.38
C ASP A 194 -13.02 13.55 -22.22
N GLN A 195 -14.17 13.24 -21.60
CA GLN A 195 -14.78 14.01 -20.49
C GLN A 195 -14.83 13.21 -19.18
N LEU A 196 -13.68 12.66 -18.84
CA LEU A 196 -13.42 11.68 -17.79
C LEU A 196 -13.76 12.11 -16.34
N SER A 197 -14.15 13.37 -16.11
CA SER A 197 -14.64 13.84 -14.80
C SER A 197 -16.00 13.27 -14.40
N MET A 198 -16.70 12.60 -15.34
CA MET A 198 -18.01 12.00 -15.15
C MET A 198 -18.02 10.47 -15.08
N HIS A 199 -16.86 9.79 -15.16
CA HIS A 199 -16.79 8.33 -15.17
C HIS A 199 -16.65 7.73 -13.76
N TRP A 200 -17.75 7.72 -13.01
CA TRP A 200 -17.88 6.93 -11.79
C TRP A 200 -18.73 5.68 -12.06
N THR A 201 -18.42 4.58 -11.39
CA THR A 201 -19.20 3.33 -11.40
C THR A 201 -20.06 3.21 -10.14
N ARG A 202 -19.62 3.83 -9.04
CA ARG A 202 -20.42 3.98 -7.83
C ARG A 202 -20.42 5.42 -7.34
N LYS A 203 -21.60 5.87 -6.92
CA LYS A 203 -21.83 7.14 -6.25
C LYS A 203 -22.51 6.87 -4.92
N GLU A 204 -21.92 7.35 -3.85
CA GLU A 204 -22.46 7.22 -2.50
C GLU A 204 -22.63 8.61 -1.87
N VAL A 205 -23.70 8.81 -1.10
CA VAL A 205 -23.95 10.06 -0.37
C VAL A 205 -23.94 9.76 1.11
N TYR A 206 -23.18 10.56 1.86
CA TYR A 206 -23.02 10.41 3.29
C TYR A 206 -23.48 11.65 4.05
N GLU A 207 -24.22 11.43 5.13
CA GLU A 207 -24.63 12.45 6.09
C GLU A 207 -24.27 11.97 7.50
N GLY A 208 -23.45 12.74 8.22
CA GLY A 208 -23.01 12.38 9.57
C GLY A 208 -22.30 11.02 9.65
N GLY A 209 -21.55 10.64 8.61
CA GLY A 209 -20.86 9.35 8.54
C GLY A 209 -21.73 8.17 8.08
N VAL A 210 -23.05 8.36 7.94
CA VAL A 210 -23.98 7.31 7.51
C VAL A 210 -24.23 7.42 6.02
N LYS A 211 -24.12 6.29 5.30
CA LYS A 211 -24.50 6.23 3.89
C LYS A 211 -26.01 6.31 3.76
N VAL A 212 -26.52 7.40 3.18
CA VAL A 212 -27.96 7.65 2.99
C VAL A 212 -28.43 7.32 1.58
N GLN A 213 -27.52 7.32 0.60
CA GLN A 213 -27.82 6.97 -0.78
C GLN A 213 -26.65 6.23 -1.41
N SER A 214 -26.97 5.27 -2.28
CA SER A 214 -26.02 4.56 -3.12
C SER A 214 -26.63 4.43 -4.52
N HIS A 215 -25.81 4.63 -5.54
CA HIS A 215 -26.21 4.43 -6.91
C HIS A 215 -25.03 3.83 -7.68
N CYS A 216 -25.31 2.78 -8.44
CA CYS A 216 -24.32 1.96 -9.11
C CYS A 216 -24.69 1.81 -10.58
N ARG A 217 -23.66 1.77 -11.42
CA ARG A 217 -23.83 1.60 -12.85
C ARG A 217 -22.63 0.89 -13.43
N GLU A 218 -22.86 0.09 -14.45
CA GLU A 218 -21.78 -0.39 -15.31
C GLU A 218 -21.22 0.79 -16.13
N PRO A 219 -20.08 0.61 -16.82
CA PRO A 219 -19.69 1.53 -17.90
C PRO A 219 -20.87 1.83 -18.83
N TRP A 220 -20.86 2.99 -19.48
CA TRP A 220 -21.93 3.45 -20.38
C TRP A 220 -23.23 3.86 -19.70
N GLU A 221 -23.18 4.20 -18.41
CA GLU A 221 -24.33 4.68 -17.65
C GLU A 221 -25.48 3.67 -17.57
N ARG A 222 -25.15 2.37 -17.63
CA ARG A 222 -26.13 1.30 -17.43
C ARG A 222 -26.37 1.14 -15.95
N ASP A 223 -27.39 1.82 -15.46
CA ASP A 223 -27.85 1.72 -14.08
C ASP A 223 -28.09 0.26 -13.69
N MET A 224 -27.67 -0.09 -12.48
CA MET A 224 -27.92 -1.39 -11.89
C MET A 224 -28.07 -1.27 -10.39
N GLU A 225 -28.81 -2.22 -9.80
CA GLU A 225 -28.91 -2.30 -8.35
C GLU A 225 -27.53 -2.50 -7.73
N CYS A 226 -27.25 -1.76 -6.66
CA CYS A 226 -25.93 -1.79 -6.05
C CYS A 226 -25.58 -3.17 -5.49
N ASP A 227 -26.54 -3.89 -4.93
CA ASP A 227 -26.29 -5.24 -4.41
C ASP A 227 -25.87 -6.21 -5.52
N ASP A 228 -26.53 -6.13 -6.69
CA ASP A 228 -26.14 -6.88 -7.89
C ASP A 228 -24.75 -6.46 -8.40
N TYR A 229 -24.43 -5.16 -8.33
CA TYR A 229 -23.11 -4.63 -8.68
C TYR A 229 -22.03 -5.24 -7.78
N PHE A 230 -22.24 -5.21 -6.46
CA PHE A 230 -21.31 -5.76 -5.47
C PHE A 230 -21.14 -7.27 -5.64
N PHE A 231 -22.22 -8.00 -5.94
CA PHE A 231 -22.14 -9.42 -6.22
C PHE A 231 -21.37 -9.73 -7.52
N LYS A 232 -21.65 -9.01 -8.60
CA LYS A 232 -21.06 -9.24 -9.91
C LYS A 232 -19.58 -8.86 -9.98
N TYR A 233 -19.19 -7.78 -9.30
CA TYR A 233 -17.87 -7.18 -9.40
C TYR A 233 -17.05 -7.28 -8.12
N SER A 234 -17.42 -8.16 -7.18
CA SER A 234 -16.78 -8.33 -5.87
C SER A 234 -15.25 -8.33 -5.91
N ASP A 235 -14.68 -8.92 -6.97
CA ASP A 235 -13.24 -9.11 -7.11
C ASP A 235 -12.50 -7.85 -7.60
N ILE A 236 -13.20 -6.86 -8.15
CA ILE A 236 -12.61 -5.68 -8.82
C ILE A 236 -12.86 -4.40 -8.01
N ILE A 237 -13.84 -4.41 -7.09
CA ILE A 237 -14.24 -3.23 -6.34
C ILE A 237 -13.09 -2.66 -5.52
N TYR A 238 -12.83 -1.37 -5.73
CA TYR A 238 -11.86 -0.65 -4.93
C TYR A 238 -12.45 -0.31 -3.57
N LEU A 239 -11.79 -0.82 -2.53
CA LEU A 239 -12.06 -0.46 -1.14
C LEU A 239 -10.98 0.52 -0.67
N PRO A 240 -11.36 1.72 -0.18
CA PRO A 240 -10.39 2.65 0.40
C PRO A 240 -9.65 1.93 1.53
N PRO A 241 -8.32 1.83 1.49
CA PRO A 241 -7.55 1.12 2.50
C PRO A 241 -7.73 1.78 3.85
N ASP A 242 -7.89 0.97 4.89
CA ASP A 242 -7.85 1.45 6.26
C ASP A 242 -6.42 1.95 6.56
N ARG A 243 -6.28 3.24 6.84
CA ARG A 243 -4.99 3.90 7.14
C ARG A 243 -4.75 4.02 8.64
N ASP A 244 -5.62 3.46 9.47
CA ASP A 244 -5.35 3.30 10.88
C ASP A 244 -4.34 2.17 11.09
N ILE A 245 -3.17 2.56 11.59
CA ILE A 245 -2.03 1.66 11.79
C ILE A 245 -2.39 0.50 12.75
N ASN A 246 -3.40 0.68 13.61
CA ASN A 246 -3.94 -0.35 14.50
C ASN A 246 -4.61 -1.53 13.78
N ALA A 247 -5.10 -1.35 12.55
CA ALA A 247 -5.67 -2.44 11.74
C ALA A 247 -4.56 -3.32 11.12
N TYR A 248 -3.39 -2.75 10.85
CA TYR A 248 -2.24 -3.49 10.29
C TYR A 248 -1.60 -4.44 11.30
N THR A 249 -1.77 -4.21 12.60
CA THR A 249 -1.26 -5.09 13.67
C THR A 249 -2.02 -6.40 13.82
N LEU A 250 -3.14 -6.61 13.12
CA LEU A 250 -3.87 -7.87 13.12
C LEU A 250 -3.83 -8.62 11.78
N ALA A 251 -3.42 -7.99 10.68
CA ALA A 251 -3.53 -8.59 9.34
C ALA A 251 -2.28 -8.54 8.44
N SER A 252 -1.16 -7.94 8.84
CA SER A 252 0.04 -7.96 7.98
C SER A 252 1.37 -7.87 8.73
N VAL A 253 1.57 -8.73 9.71
CA VAL A 253 2.94 -9.22 9.98
C VAL A 253 3.22 -10.20 8.84
N PHE A 254 4.20 -9.85 8.01
CA PHE A 254 4.67 -10.65 6.88
C PHE A 254 5.26 -11.98 7.39
N ASP A 255 4.41 -12.94 7.74
CA ASP A 255 4.76 -14.35 7.56
C ASP A 255 4.70 -14.59 6.06
N TYR A 256 5.83 -14.41 5.38
CA TYR A 256 5.97 -15.01 4.07
C TYR A 256 5.66 -16.50 4.23
N PRO A 257 4.68 -17.08 3.51
CA PRO A 257 4.33 -18.46 3.72
C PRO A 257 5.56 -19.32 3.45
N ILE A 258 6.09 -19.94 4.50
CA ILE A 258 7.15 -20.94 4.38
C ILE A 258 6.44 -22.23 3.98
N ALA A 259 6.64 -22.64 2.74
CA ALA A 259 6.14 -23.91 2.24
C ALA A 259 7.25 -24.95 2.28
N ILE A 260 6.89 -26.16 2.70
CA ILE A 260 7.76 -27.33 2.54
C ILE A 260 7.47 -27.94 1.17
N ILE A 261 8.47 -27.90 0.29
CA ILE A 261 8.40 -28.48 -1.06
C ILE A 261 9.47 -29.55 -1.23
N LYS A 262 9.23 -30.52 -2.11
CA LYS A 262 10.21 -31.57 -2.41
C LYS A 262 11.14 -31.14 -3.54
N ASP A 263 12.44 -31.36 -3.35
CA ASP A 263 13.42 -31.24 -4.42
C ASP A 263 13.34 -32.43 -5.40
N ALA A 264 14.15 -32.40 -6.46
CA ALA A 264 14.21 -33.43 -7.50
C ALA A 264 14.64 -34.82 -6.99
N TYR A 265 15.20 -34.89 -5.78
CA TYR A 265 15.58 -36.13 -5.11
C TYR A 265 14.57 -36.55 -4.03
N GLY A 266 13.45 -35.83 -3.90
CA GLY A 266 12.38 -36.12 -2.96
C GLY A 266 12.63 -35.62 -1.53
N LYS A 267 13.66 -34.80 -1.30
CA LYS A 267 13.97 -34.22 0.00
C LYS A 267 13.12 -32.97 0.24
N ASP A 268 12.56 -32.88 1.45
CA ASP A 268 11.79 -31.72 1.89
C ASP A 268 12.70 -30.50 2.08
N VAL A 269 12.28 -29.36 1.53
CA VAL A 269 13.00 -28.08 1.53
C VAL A 269 12.02 -26.99 1.91
N GLU A 270 12.37 -26.22 2.94
CA GLU A 270 11.65 -25.00 3.29
C GLU A 270 12.00 -23.89 2.30
N VAL A 271 10.96 -23.34 1.67
CA VAL A 271 11.10 -22.20 0.77
C VAL A 271 10.10 -21.12 1.17
N ASN A 272 10.54 -19.87 1.05
CA ASN A 272 9.62 -18.74 0.97
C ASN A 272 8.87 -18.87 -0.35
N ILE A 273 7.59 -19.27 -0.31
CA ILE A 273 6.86 -19.69 -1.50
C ILE A 273 6.73 -18.56 -2.54
N ILE A 274 6.56 -17.33 -2.05
CA ILE A 274 6.41 -16.13 -2.89
C ILE A 274 7.72 -15.81 -3.61
N ASN A 275 8.83 -15.67 -2.88
CA ASN A 275 10.14 -15.39 -3.47
C ASN A 275 10.58 -16.50 -4.45
N PHE A 276 10.22 -17.75 -4.13
CA PHE A 276 10.55 -18.88 -4.97
C PHE A 276 9.75 -18.83 -6.27
N MET A 277 8.45 -18.54 -6.22
CA MET A 277 7.63 -18.39 -7.43
C MET A 277 8.05 -17.21 -8.30
N GLU A 278 8.33 -16.04 -7.72
CA GLU A 278 8.83 -14.89 -8.48
C GLU A 278 10.13 -15.22 -9.22
N HIS A 279 11.03 -15.98 -8.58
CA HIS A 279 12.24 -16.48 -9.22
C HIS A 279 11.90 -17.40 -10.39
N ILE A 280 10.97 -18.34 -10.21
CA ILE A 280 10.53 -19.26 -11.26
C ILE A 280 9.90 -18.50 -12.43
N ASP A 281 9.03 -17.52 -12.17
CA ASP A 281 8.37 -16.75 -13.22
C ASP A 281 9.33 -15.84 -13.98
N LYS A 282 10.36 -15.32 -13.29
CA LYS A 282 11.37 -14.45 -13.91
C LYS A 282 12.40 -15.21 -14.73
N PHE A 283 12.88 -16.35 -14.24
CA PHE A 283 14.04 -17.05 -14.82
C PHE A 283 13.70 -18.38 -15.49
N HIS A 284 12.51 -18.92 -15.22
CA HIS A 284 12.05 -20.23 -15.68
C HIS A 284 10.63 -20.16 -16.26
N LYS A 285 10.32 -19.04 -16.95
CA LYS A 285 8.98 -18.69 -17.43
C LYS A 285 8.36 -19.67 -18.43
N SER A 286 9.17 -20.33 -19.25
CA SER A 286 8.72 -21.21 -20.33
C SER A 286 9.60 -22.44 -20.44
N SER A 287 8.97 -23.59 -20.75
CA SER A 287 9.56 -24.94 -20.82
C SER A 287 9.98 -25.56 -19.49
N VAL A 288 10.30 -26.85 -19.52
CA VAL A 288 10.84 -27.61 -18.39
C VAL A 288 12.29 -27.18 -18.16
N SER A 289 12.60 -26.66 -16.97
CA SER A 289 13.95 -26.20 -16.64
C SER A 289 14.47 -26.83 -15.34
N ARG A 290 15.78 -26.70 -15.11
CA ARG A 290 16.44 -27.16 -13.89
C ARG A 290 16.89 -25.95 -13.08
N HIS A 291 16.40 -25.82 -11.86
CA HIS A 291 16.76 -24.75 -10.93
C HIS A 291 17.58 -25.31 -9.78
N LYS A 292 18.67 -24.64 -9.38
CA LYS A 292 19.47 -25.04 -8.22
C LYS A 292 19.54 -23.89 -7.22
N GLN A 293 19.11 -24.13 -6.00
CA GLN A 293 19.13 -23.13 -4.92
C GLN A 293 19.45 -23.77 -3.58
N LYS A 294 20.38 -23.17 -2.83
CA LYS A 294 20.84 -23.64 -1.52
C LYS A 294 21.25 -25.14 -1.50
N GLY A 295 21.82 -25.62 -2.59
CA GLY A 295 22.26 -27.02 -2.74
C GLY A 295 21.18 -28.00 -3.19
N HIS A 296 19.92 -27.58 -3.29
CA HIS A 296 18.81 -28.38 -3.77
C HIS A 296 18.53 -28.15 -5.26
N LEU A 297 18.17 -29.21 -5.97
CA LEU A 297 17.83 -29.18 -7.40
C LEU A 297 16.32 -29.32 -7.55
N PHE A 298 15.69 -28.46 -8.34
CA PHE A 298 14.27 -28.50 -8.65
C PHE A 298 14.09 -28.67 -10.16
N ILE A 299 13.13 -29.52 -10.55
CA ILE A 299 12.69 -29.65 -11.94
C ILE A 299 11.43 -28.83 -12.06
N ILE A 300 11.50 -27.76 -12.83
CA ILE A 300 10.44 -26.78 -12.97
C ILE A 300 9.63 -27.12 -14.21
N ASP A 301 8.61 -27.96 -14.01
CA ASP A 301 7.59 -28.28 -15.02
C ASP A 301 6.23 -27.72 -14.61
N ASP A 302 5.22 -27.90 -15.46
CA ASP A 302 3.88 -27.35 -15.20
C ASP A 302 3.22 -28.00 -13.98
N ASN A 303 3.55 -29.26 -13.69
CA ASN A 303 3.09 -29.96 -12.49
C ASN A 303 3.67 -29.31 -11.22
N PHE A 304 4.96 -28.98 -11.23
CA PHE A 304 5.63 -28.28 -10.14
C PHE A 304 5.06 -26.87 -9.95
N ARG A 305 4.83 -26.11 -11.02
CA ARG A 305 4.18 -24.78 -10.97
C ARG A 305 2.78 -24.85 -10.37
N ASN A 306 1.97 -25.83 -10.78
CA ASN A 306 0.63 -26.04 -10.23
C ASN A 306 0.66 -26.42 -8.74
N LYS A 307 1.62 -27.26 -8.31
CA LYS A 307 1.81 -27.59 -6.90
C LYS A 307 2.22 -26.38 -6.07
N LEU A 308 3.07 -25.50 -6.59
CA LEU A 308 3.45 -24.26 -5.91
C LEU A 308 2.25 -23.31 -5.77
N MET A 309 1.44 -23.16 -6.83
CA MET A 309 0.21 -22.35 -6.80
C MET A 309 -0.78 -22.85 -5.75
N ASN A 310 -0.98 -24.17 -5.65
CA ASN A 310 -1.88 -24.74 -4.64
C ASN A 310 -1.39 -24.49 -3.21
N LYS A 311 -0.08 -24.36 -2.98
CA LYS A 311 0.51 -24.04 -1.66
C LYS A 311 0.30 -22.58 -1.22
N ILE A 312 -0.25 -21.73 -2.08
CA ILE A 312 -0.63 -20.34 -1.76
C ILE A 312 -2.11 -20.24 -1.38
N VAL A 313 -2.95 -21.17 -1.85
CA VAL A 313 -4.41 -21.14 -1.68
C VAL A 313 -4.87 -21.89 -0.43
N ASP A 314 -4.04 -22.79 0.12
CA ASP A 314 -4.22 -23.48 1.41
C ASP A 314 -3.86 -22.57 2.60
#